data_AF-E1YAI6-F1
#
_entry.id   AF-E1YAI6-F1
#
_cell.length_a   1.000
_cell.length_b   1.000
_cell.length_c   1.000
_cell.angle_alpha   90.00
_cell.angle_beta   90.00
_cell.angle_gamma   90.00
#
_symmetry.space_group_name_H-M   'P 1'
#
loop_
_entity.id
_entity.type
_entity.pdbx_description
1 polymer ?
#
loop_
_entity_poly.entity_id
_entity_poly.type
_entity_poly.pdbx_seq_one_letter_code
_entity_poly.pdbx_strand_id
1 'polypeptide(L)' 'MKKMKNDPDMLEEYDFTGGIRGKYAKRYAEGTNVVVIDPDIAEYFPDHDSVNDALRSLTTIIKRQRKAEQITPADNSR' A
#
# COMPACT_ATOMS: atom_id res chain seq x y z
N MET A 1 19.46 23.58 -20.32
CA MET A 1 20.10 22.88 -19.19
C MET A 1 21.56 22.64 -19.53
N LYS A 2 22.48 22.88 -18.59
CA LYS A 2 23.93 22.77 -18.83
C LYS A 2 24.40 21.37 -18.41
N LYS A 3 25.17 20.72 -19.27
CA LYS A 3 25.76 19.39 -19.02
C LYS A 3 27.03 19.54 -18.18
N MET A 4 27.30 18.56 -17.31
CA MET A 4 28.55 18.54 -16.54
C MET A 4 29.75 18.43 -17.47
N LYS A 5 30.85 19.09 -17.11
CA LYS A 5 32.11 19.04 -17.89
C LYS A 5 32.74 17.64 -17.90
N ASN A 6 32.53 16.85 -16.84
CA ASN A 6 33.19 15.57 -16.63
C ASN A 6 32.30 14.36 -16.96
N ASP A 7 31.00 14.59 -17.15
CA ASP A 7 30.03 13.55 -17.51
C ASP A 7 28.96 14.17 -18.44
N PRO A 8 29.00 13.90 -19.75
CA PRO A 8 28.09 14.48 -20.73
C PRO A 8 26.65 13.95 -20.61
N ASP A 9 26.42 12.90 -19.82
CA ASP A 9 25.10 12.32 -19.56
C ASP A 9 24.45 12.91 -18.30
N MET A 10 25.20 13.67 -17.49
CA MET A 10 24.68 14.36 -16.31
C MET A 10 24.51 15.87 -16.51
N LEU A 11 23.46 16.42 -15.89
CA LEU A 11 23.21 17.87 -15.83
C LEU A 11 23.94 18.48 -14.63
N GLU A 12 24.41 19.72 -14.77
CA GLU A 12 25.06 20.47 -13.68
C GLU A 12 24.14 20.69 -12.47
N GLU A 13 22.83 20.63 -12.67
CA GLU A 13 21.81 20.75 -11.63
C GLU A 13 21.74 19.53 -10.69
N TYR A 14 22.35 18.40 -11.08
CA TYR A 14 22.38 17.20 -10.27
C TYR A 14 23.65 17.12 -9.41
N ASP A 15 23.53 17.54 -8.15
CA ASP A 15 24.58 17.32 -7.13
C ASP A 15 24.39 15.97 -6.45
N PHE A 16 25.16 14.97 -6.91
CA PHE A 16 25.22 13.64 -6.29
C PHE A 16 26.42 13.45 -5.36
N THR A 17 27.17 14.51 -5.02
CA THR A 17 28.38 14.39 -4.18
C THR A 17 28.08 13.83 -2.79
N GLY A 18 26.88 14.08 -2.25
CA GLY A 18 26.37 13.48 -1.01
C GLY A 18 25.53 12.20 -1.20
N GLY A 19 25.49 11.63 -2.40
CA GLY A 19 24.67 10.48 -2.74
C GLY A 19 25.17 9.18 -2.12
N ILE A 20 24.34 8.51 -1.31
CA ILE A 20 24.65 7.19 -0.75
C ILE A 20 23.95 6.11 -1.57
N ARG A 21 24.75 5.24 -2.22
CA ARG A 21 24.21 4.10 -2.99
C ARG A 21 23.38 3.21 -2.07
N GLY A 22 22.14 2.95 -2.46
CA GLY A 22 21.25 2.06 -1.71
C GLY A 22 20.60 2.63 -0.45
N LYS A 23 20.68 3.95 -0.20
CA LYS A 23 20.05 4.63 0.97
C LYS A 23 18.59 4.25 1.23
N TYR A 24 17.85 3.92 0.16
CA TYR A 24 16.43 3.51 0.22
C TYR A 24 16.19 2.10 -0.32
N ALA A 25 17.24 1.37 -0.74
CA ALA A 25 17.10 0.06 -1.37
C ALA A 25 16.46 -0.98 -0.44
N LYS A 26 16.78 -0.93 0.86
CA LYS A 26 16.17 -1.79 1.88
C LYS A 26 14.66 -1.55 2.01
N ARG A 27 14.24 -0.27 2.09
CA ARG A 27 12.81 0.13 2.15
C ARG A 27 12.04 -0.25 0.89
N TYR A 28 12.70 -0.21 -0.26
CA TYR A 28 12.12 -0.68 -1.51
C TYR A 28 11.96 -2.21 -1.54
N ALA A 29 12.98 -2.95 -1.08
CA ALA A 29 12.95 -4.42 -0.99
C ALA A 29 11.96 -4.96 0.05
N GLU A 30 11.66 -4.19 1.09
CA GLU A 30 10.58 -4.48 2.05
C GLU A 30 9.18 -4.46 1.40
N GLY A 31 9.08 -4.00 0.14
CA GLY A 31 7.88 -4.09 -0.67
C GLY A 31 6.85 -3.07 -0.20
N THR A 32 6.79 -1.91 -0.86
CA THR A 32 5.62 -1.04 -0.72
C THR A 32 4.51 -1.67 -1.55
N ASN A 33 3.54 -2.31 -0.91
CA ASN A 33 2.37 -2.86 -1.62
C ASN A 33 1.44 -1.69 -1.97
N VAL A 34 1.78 -0.97 -3.05
CA VAL A 34 1.00 0.19 -3.51
C VAL A 34 -0.26 -0.35 -4.19
N VAL A 35 -1.39 -0.18 -3.51
CA VAL A 35 -2.71 -0.50 -4.05
C VAL A 35 -3.37 0.80 -4.45
N VAL A 36 -3.65 0.94 -5.75
CA VAL A 36 -4.45 2.06 -6.26
C VAL A 36 -5.91 1.74 -6.04
N ILE A 37 -6.65 2.71 -5.52
CA ILE A 37 -8.08 2.62 -5.27
C ILE A 37 -8.79 3.44 -6.36
N ASP A 38 -9.99 3.01 -6.75
CA ASP A 38 -10.79 3.73 -7.75
C ASP A 38 -11.12 5.16 -7.29
N PRO A 39 -11.20 6.14 -8.22
CA PRO A 39 -11.36 7.55 -7.87
C PRO A 39 -12.61 7.86 -7.05
N ASP A 40 -13.72 7.18 -7.33
CA ASP A 40 -14.99 7.32 -6.61
C ASP A 40 -14.89 6.86 -5.15
N ILE A 41 -14.10 5.82 -4.88
CA ILE A 41 -13.85 5.34 -3.52
C ILE A 41 -12.88 6.28 -2.79
N ALA A 42 -11.90 6.84 -3.49
CA ALA A 42 -10.93 7.79 -2.92
C ALA A 42 -11.60 9.07 -2.41
N GLU A 43 -12.77 9.45 -2.92
CA GLU A 43 -13.56 10.58 -2.37
C GLU A 43 -14.00 10.36 -0.91
N TYR A 44 -14.15 9.10 -0.49
CA TYR A 44 -14.57 8.74 0.87
C TYR A 44 -13.39 8.46 1.81
N PHE A 45 -12.21 8.18 1.27
CA PHE A 45 -11.03 7.78 2.04
C PHE A 45 -9.85 8.69 1.75
N PRO A 46 -9.57 9.69 2.61
CA PRO A 46 -8.54 10.70 2.36
C PRO A 46 -7.11 10.13 2.46
N ASP A 47 -6.91 9.02 3.15
CA ASP A 47 -5.59 8.40 3.35
C ASP A 47 -5.65 6.87 3.55
N HIS A 48 -4.49 6.24 3.52
CA HIS A 48 -4.34 4.79 3.69
C HIS A 48 -4.77 4.28 5.08
N ASP A 49 -4.70 5.11 6.12
CA ASP A 49 -5.09 4.71 7.48
C ASP A 49 -6.61 4.53 7.54
N SER A 50 -7.38 5.46 6.96
CA SER A 50 -8.84 5.40 6.88
C SER A 50 -9.34 4.17 6.12
N VAL A 51 -8.68 3.78 5.02
CA VAL A 51 -8.99 2.56 4.25
C VAL A 51 -8.73 1.32 5.10
N ASN A 52 -7.56 1.25 5.71
CA ASN A 52 -7.15 0.09 6.49
C ASN A 52 -8.07 -0.18 7.68
N ASP A 53 -8.50 0.88 8.37
CA ASP A 53 -9.40 0.76 9.52
C ASP A 53 -10.81 0.32 9.11
N ALA A 54 -11.31 0.79 7.96
CA ALA A 54 -12.57 0.30 7.39
C ALA A 54 -12.50 -1.19 7.05
N LEU A 55 -11.44 -1.63 6.37
CA LEU A 55 -11.24 -3.04 6.01
C LEU A 55 -11.07 -3.95 7.24
N ARG A 56 -10.39 -3.49 8.30
CA ARG A 56 -10.27 -4.21 9.57
C ARG A 56 -11.62 -4.36 10.27
N SER A 57 -12.43 -3.30 10.27
CA SER A 57 -13.78 -3.33 10.82
C SER A 57 -14.65 -4.34 10.06
N LEU A 58 -14.61 -4.32 8.72
CA LEU A 58 -15.31 -5.28 7.88
C LEU A 58 -14.88 -6.72 8.14
N THR A 59 -13.57 -6.95 8.31
CA THR A 59 -13.02 -8.28 8.63
C THR A 59 -13.63 -8.85 9.91
N THR A 60 -13.89 -8.02 10.91
CA THR A 60 -14.52 -8.43 12.17
C THR A 60 -15.96 -8.91 11.95
N ILE A 61 -16.71 -8.23 11.08
CA ILE A 61 -18.09 -8.60 10.72
C ILE A 61 -18.09 -9.93 9.97
N ILE A 62 -17.24 -10.07 8.95
CA ILE A 62 -17.10 -11.31 8.17
C ILE A 62 -16.75 -12.50 9.07
N LYS A 63 -15.81 -12.34 10.01
CA LYS A 63 -15.44 -13.40 10.95
C LYS A 63 -16.61 -13.83 11.83
N ARG A 64 -17.45 -12.90 12.27
CA ARG A 64 -18.64 -13.20 13.07
C ARG A 64 -19.68 -13.98 12.26
N GLN A 65 -19.95 -13.57 11.03
CA GLN A 65 -20.89 -14.30 10.16
C GLN A 65 -20.42 -15.73 9.89
N ARG A 66 -19.15 -15.91 9.50
CA ARG A 66 -18.57 -17.25 9.27
C ARG A 66 -18.68 -18.16 10.50
N LYS A 67 -18.59 -17.60 11.71
CA LYS A 67 -18.75 -18.34 12.96
C LYS A 67 -20.22 -18.71 13.22
N ALA A 68 -21.17 -17.82 12.93
CA ALA A 68 -22.61 -18.09 13.05
C ALA A 68 -23.08 -19.19 12.07
N GLU A 69 -22.56 -19.19 10.85
CA GLU A 69 -22.84 -20.23 9.84
C GLU A 69 -22.29 -21.61 10.27
N GLN A 70 -21.14 -21.65 10.93
CA GLN A 70 -20.56 -22.89 11.48
C GLN A 70 -21.25 -23.41 12.74
N ILE A 71 -21.96 -22.54 13.48
CA ILE A 71 -22.67 -22.90 14.72
C ILE A 71 -24.12 -23.31 14.45
N THR A 72 -24.64 -23.09 13.24
CA THR A 72 -25.94 -23.67 12.85
C THR A 72 -25.70 -25.15 12.55
N PRO A 73 -26.06 -26.10 13.46
CA PRO A 73 -26.09 -27.49 13.06
C PRO A 73 -27.16 -27.57 11.98
N ALA A 74 -26.93 -28.36 10.93
CA ALA A 74 -27.99 -28.78 10.03
C ALA A 74 -29.20 -29.17 10.88
N ASP A 75 -30.24 -28.33 10.86
CA ASP A 75 -31.45 -28.59 11.60
C ASP A 75 -32.09 -29.84 11.03
N ASN A 76 -32.31 -30.79 11.93
CA ASN A 76 -32.98 -32.04 11.71
C ASN A 76 -34.40 -31.78 11.21
N SER A 77 -34.70 -32.04 9.93
CA SER A 77 -36.03 -32.55 9.55
C SER A 77 -36.04 -33.18 8.15
N ARG A 78 -35.82 -34.49 8.08
CA ARG A 78 -36.79 -35.49 7.57
C ARG A 78 -36.24 -36.90 7.77
#